data_AF-N1W4G8-F1
#
_entry.id   AF-N1W4G8-F1
#
_cell.length_a   1.000
_cell.length_b   1.000
_cell.length_c   1.000
_cell.angle_alpha   90.00
_cell.angle_beta   90.00
_cell.angle_gamma   90.00
#
_symmetry.space_group_name_H-M   'P 1'
#
loop_
_entity.id
_entity.type
_entity.pdbx_description
1 polymer ?
#
loop_
_entity_poly.entity_id
_entity_poly.type
_entity_poly.pdbx_seq_one_letter_code
_entity_poly.pdbx_strand_id
1 'polypeptide(L)'
;MYKIRERMIADSKKIQQLLNERKFVQDFGKEFYAEKLKTVPKGFAKDHPMIELLKYKGFAVAKKIKNTDLTSNDFAKETVKSFRNLYPLNQFLEEAMGKK
;
A
#
# COMPACT_ATOMS: atom_id res chain seq x y z
N MET A 1 -9.47 -8.43 -6.41
CA MET A 1 -8.87 -7.18 -6.96
C MET A 1 -9.90 -6.12 -7.33
N TYR A 2 -11.03 -6.45 -7.98
CA TYR A 2 -12.04 -5.46 -8.39
C TYR A 2 -12.55 -4.58 -7.22
N LYS A 3 -13.02 -5.21 -6.13
CA LYS A 3 -13.49 -4.49 -4.92
C LYS A 3 -12.47 -3.51 -4.32
N ILE A 4 -11.19 -3.88 -4.31
CA ILE A 4 -10.12 -3.00 -3.81
C ILE A 4 -9.97 -1.77 -4.71
N ARG A 5 -10.02 -1.96 -6.04
CA ARG A 5 -9.96 -0.86 -7.00
C ARG A 5 -11.16 0.08 -6.89
N GLU A 6 -12.37 -0.47 -6.70
CA GLU A 6 -13.57 0.33 -6.44
C GLU A 6 -13.42 1.15 -5.17
N ARG A 7 -12.94 0.54 -4.08
CA ARG A 7 -12.69 1.24 -2.81
C ARG A 7 -11.65 2.36 -2.97
N MET A 8 -10.60 2.13 -3.74
CA MET A 8 -9.59 3.16 -4.06
C MET A 8 -10.19 4.36 -4.81
N ILE A 9 -11.20 4.16 -5.66
CA ILE A 9 -11.91 5.26 -6.31
C ILE A 9 -12.82 5.97 -5.32
N ALA A 10 -13.69 5.21 -4.64
CA ALA A 10 -14.67 5.74 -3.70
C ALA A 10 -14.03 6.56 -2.58
N ASP A 11 -12.81 6.21 -2.19
CA ASP A 11 -12.08 6.79 -1.06
C ASP A 11 -10.68 7.29 -1.49
N SER A 12 -10.59 7.87 -2.69
CA SER A 12 -9.34 8.29 -3.35
C SER A 12 -8.45 9.15 -2.44
N LYS A 13 -9.06 10.10 -1.72
CA LYS A 13 -8.33 10.98 -0.79
C LYS A 13 -7.69 10.20 0.37
N LYS A 14 -8.42 9.23 0.94
CA LYS A 14 -7.94 8.41 2.08
C LYS A 14 -6.72 7.59 1.68
N ILE A 15 -6.79 6.87 0.56
CA ILE A 15 -5.66 6.05 0.10
C ILE A 15 -4.47 6.91 -0.36
N GLN A 16 -4.71 8.05 -1.02
CA GLN A 16 -3.62 8.97 -1.36
C GLN A 16 -2.93 9.54 -0.13
N GLN A 17 -3.69 9.94 0.90
CA GLN A 17 -3.12 10.47 2.14
C GLN A 17 -2.26 9.41 2.84
N LEU A 18 -2.74 8.17 2.90
CA LEU A 18 -2.02 7.04 3.47
C LEU A 18 -0.70 6.77 2.74
N LEU A 19 -0.75 6.66 1.42
CA LEU A 19 0.44 6.36 0.60
C LEU A 19 1.45 7.53 0.54
N ASN A 20 1.04 8.73 0.96
CA ASN A 20 1.92 9.89 1.09
C ASN A 20 2.30 10.22 2.54
N GLU A 21 1.84 9.44 3.52
CA GLU A 21 2.20 9.67 4.91
C GLU A 21 3.70 9.50 5.11
N ARG A 22 4.36 10.50 5.71
CA ARG A 22 5.83 10.54 5.83
C ARG A 22 6.40 9.25 6.44
N LYS A 23 5.77 8.72 7.49
CA LYS A 23 6.23 7.50 8.18
C LYS A 23 6.08 6.25 7.29
N PHE A 24 4.97 6.16 6.56
CA PHE A 24 4.73 5.08 5.60
C PHE A 24 5.78 5.13 4.48
N VAL A 25 5.97 6.30 3.86
CA VAL A 25 6.93 6.47 2.76
C VAL A 25 8.37 6.20 3.20
N GLN A 26 8.74 6.59 4.43
CA GLN A 26 10.07 6.30 4.98
C GLN A 26 10.35 4.79 5.11
N ASP A 27 9.33 4.00 5.48
CA ASP A 27 9.49 2.55 5.65
C ASP A 27 9.35 1.78 4.32
N PHE A 28 8.41 2.19 3.46
CA PHE A 28 7.92 1.37 2.35
C PHE A 28 8.07 2.01 0.97
N GLY A 29 8.39 3.30 0.91
CA GLY A 29 8.36 4.08 -0.32
C GLY A 29 6.93 4.39 -0.79
N LYS A 30 6.82 4.80 -2.07
CA LYS A 30 5.54 5.18 -2.71
C LYS A 30 5.00 4.14 -3.67
N GLU A 31 5.78 3.11 -3.98
CA GLU A 31 5.42 2.09 -4.96
C GLU A 31 5.15 0.75 -4.28
N PHE A 32 4.11 0.06 -4.74
CA PHE A 32 3.87 -1.31 -4.33
C PHE A 32 4.90 -2.24 -4.96
N TYR A 33 5.33 -3.23 -4.18
CA TYR A 33 6.12 -4.36 -4.64
C TYR A 33 5.22 -5.36 -5.38
N ALA A 34 4.74 -4.94 -6.55
CA ALA A 34 3.85 -5.74 -7.39
C ALA A 34 3.93 -5.30 -8.85
N GLU A 35 3.65 -6.24 -9.75
CA GLU A 35 3.52 -5.93 -11.17
C GLU A 35 2.34 -4.99 -11.46
N LYS A 36 2.45 -4.26 -12.57
CA LYS A 36 1.36 -3.46 -13.14
C LYS A 36 0.80 -4.09 -14.41
N LEU A 37 -0.48 -3.89 -14.64
CA LEU A 37 -1.12 -4.12 -15.94
C LEU A 37 -0.61 -3.09 -16.95
N LYS A 38 -0.36 -3.52 -18.19
CA LYS A 38 -0.03 -2.61 -19.31
C LYS A 38 -1.23 -1.74 -19.70
N THR A 39 -2.43 -2.31 -19.58
CA THR A 39 -3.69 -1.66 -19.93
C THR A 39 -4.48 -1.25 -18.70
N VAL A 40 -5.44 -0.37 -18.90
CA VAL A 40 -6.40 0.01 -17.86
C VAL A 40 -7.24 -1.22 -17.48
N PRO A 41 -7.42 -1.50 -16.18
CA PRO A 41 -8.27 -2.61 -15.76
C PRO A 41 -9.70 -2.42 -16.29
N LYS A 42 -10.35 -3.50 -16.73
CA LYS A 42 -11.72 -3.46 -17.27
C LYS A 42 -12.69 -2.86 -16.24
N GLY A 43 -13.55 -1.93 -16.69
CA GLY A 43 -14.56 -1.28 -15.86
C GLY A 43 -14.11 0.01 -15.17
N PHE A 44 -12.92 0.52 -15.48
CA PHE A 44 -12.38 1.76 -14.91
C PHE A 44 -12.08 2.79 -16.01
N ALA A 45 -12.37 4.06 -15.72
CA ALA A 45 -12.15 5.16 -16.66
C ALA A 45 -10.65 5.44 -16.84
N LYS A 46 -10.20 5.63 -18.09
CA LYS A 46 -8.77 5.78 -18.41
C LYS A 46 -8.17 7.09 -17.89
N ASP A 47 -9.01 8.12 -17.76
CA ASP A 47 -8.71 9.48 -17.32
C ASP A 47 -8.84 9.67 -15.80
N HIS A 48 -9.20 8.61 -15.06
CA HIS A 48 -9.32 8.71 -13.61
C HIS A 48 -7.95 9.03 -12.96
N PRO A 49 -7.83 9.99 -12.03
CA PRO A 49 -6.55 10.38 -11.42
C PRO A 49 -5.78 9.24 -10.75
N MET A 50 -6.51 8.22 -10.29
CA MET A 50 -5.95 7.04 -9.62
C MET A 50 -5.49 5.92 -10.57
N ILE A 51 -5.60 6.09 -11.90
CA ILE A 51 -5.48 4.99 -12.85
C ILE A 51 -4.17 4.21 -12.73
N GLU A 52 -3.06 4.90 -12.46
CA GLU A 52 -1.75 4.27 -12.26
C GLU A 52 -1.70 3.38 -11.02
N LEU A 53 -2.42 3.74 -9.97
CA LEU A 53 -2.57 2.90 -8.78
C LEU A 53 -3.45 1.67 -9.08
N LEU A 54 -4.52 1.85 -9.85
CA LEU A 54 -5.45 0.77 -10.18
C LEU A 54 -4.81 -0.31 -11.07
N LYS A 55 -3.76 0.02 -11.83
CA LYS A 55 -3.02 -0.93 -12.66
C LYS A 55 -2.25 -1.97 -11.86
N TYR A 56 -1.93 -1.74 -10.59
CA TYR A 56 -1.23 -2.74 -9.78
C TYR A 56 -2.02 -4.06 -9.68
N LYS A 57 -1.30 -5.18 -9.79
CA LYS A 57 -1.83 -6.55 -9.62
C LYS A 57 -1.77 -7.03 -8.16
N GLY A 58 -1.13 -6.27 -7.28
CA GLY A 58 -1.04 -6.51 -5.84
C GLY A 58 -0.66 -5.23 -5.11
N PHE A 59 -0.79 -5.22 -3.79
CA PHE A 59 -0.57 -4.04 -2.95
C PHE A 59 0.44 -4.32 -1.83
N ALA A 60 1.39 -5.22 -2.11
CA ALA A 60 2.45 -5.54 -1.17
C ALA A 60 3.43 -4.37 -1.04
N VAL A 61 4.01 -4.22 0.13
CA VAL A 61 5.10 -3.27 0.38
C VAL A 61 6.26 -3.98 1.06
N ALA A 62 7.46 -3.42 0.92
CA ALA A 62 8.66 -3.98 1.51
C ALA A 62 9.52 -2.87 2.09
N LYS A 63 10.10 -3.13 3.26
CA LYS A 63 11.14 -2.31 3.86
C LYS A 63 12.47 -3.04 3.73
N LYS A 64 13.47 -2.36 3.16
CA LYS A 64 14.84 -2.88 3.15
C LYS A 64 15.45 -2.69 4.53
N ILE A 65 16.09 -3.73 5.04
CA ILE A 65 16.73 -3.74 6.36
C ILE A 65 18.21 -4.06 6.17
N LYS A 66 19.10 -3.33 6.83
CA LYS A 66 20.54 -3.62 6.78
C LYS A 66 20.87 -4.78 7.72
N ASN A 67 21.91 -5.55 7.39
CA ASN A 67 22.35 -6.67 8.23
C ASN A 67 22.70 -6.22 9.67
N THR A 68 23.26 -5.02 9.84
CA THR A 68 23.57 -4.44 11.16
C THR A 68 22.32 -4.20 12.00
N ASP A 69 21.21 -3.83 11.36
CA ASP A 69 19.96 -3.53 12.04
C ASP A 69 19.26 -4.82 12.47
N LEU A 70 19.42 -5.91 11.70
CA LEU A 70 18.86 -7.24 12.02
C LEU A 70 19.37 -7.81 13.33
N THR A 71 20.65 -7.57 13.65
CA THR A 71 21.29 -8.06 14.87
C THR A 71 21.27 -7.03 16.00
N SER A 72 20.62 -5.89 15.81
CA SER A 72 20.59 -4.82 16.81
C SER A 72 19.59 -5.14 17.92
N ASN A 73 19.86 -4.64 19.13
CA ASN A 73 18.92 -4.76 20.25
C ASN A 73 17.58 -4.04 19.98
N ASP A 74 17.57 -3.08 19.04
CA ASP A 74 16.37 -2.33 18.64
C ASP A 74 15.56 -3.00 17.52
N PHE A 75 16.04 -4.12 16.96
CA PHE A 75 15.42 -4.75 15.79
C PHE A 75 13.91 -4.98 15.99
N ALA A 76 13.54 -5.68 17.08
CA ALA A 76 12.15 -6.00 17.38
C ALA A 76 11.28 -4.73 17.52
N LYS A 77 11.81 -3.69 18.16
CA LYS A 77 11.11 -2.41 18.36
C LYS A 77 10.87 -1.70 17.02
N GLU A 78 11.88 -1.63 16.16
CA GLU A 78 11.73 -1.02 14.83
C GLU A 78 10.84 -1.86 13.91
N THR A 79 10.86 -3.19 14.01
CA THR A 79 9.92 -4.07 13.31
C THR A 79 8.48 -3.78 13.72
N VAL A 80 8.19 -3.73 15.02
CA VAL A 80 6.84 -3.40 15.53
C VAL A 80 6.39 -2.03 15.04
N LYS A 81 7.28 -1.03 15.06
CA LYS A 81 6.99 0.31 14.54
C LYS A 81 6.65 0.28 13.04
N SER A 82 7.38 -0.47 12.23
CA SER A 82 7.07 -0.61 10.81
C SER A 82 5.73 -1.32 10.57
N PHE A 83 5.39 -2.35 11.35
CA PHE A 83 4.05 -2.96 11.26
C PHE A 83 2.93 -2.00 11.68
N ARG A 84 3.15 -1.13 12.68
CA ARG A 84 2.19 -0.07 13.02
C ARG A 84 2.00 0.92 11.87
N ASN A 85 3.07 1.28 11.17
CA ASN A 85 3.00 2.15 10.00
C ASN A 85 2.30 1.46 8.81
N LEU A 86 2.41 0.13 8.69
CA LEU A 86 1.72 -0.67 7.67
C LEU A 86 0.22 -0.86 7.96
N TYR A 87 -0.14 -0.90 9.24
CA TYR A 87 -1.49 -1.27 9.69
C TYR A 87 -2.63 -0.52 8.99
N PRO A 88 -2.59 0.80 8.77
CA PRO A 88 -3.65 1.51 8.05
C PRO A 88 -3.89 0.99 6.63
N LEU A 89 -2.84 0.54 5.92
CA LEU A 89 -2.99 -0.03 4.58
C LEU A 89 -3.73 -1.35 4.65
N ASN A 90 -3.36 -2.22 5.60
CA ASN A 90 -4.02 -3.50 5.80
C ASN A 90 -5.51 -3.31 6.12
N GLN A 91 -5.84 -2.39 7.03
CA GLN A 91 -7.23 -2.06 7.33
C GLN A 91 -7.99 -1.59 6.09
N PHE A 92 -7.41 -0.69 5.29
CA PHE A 92 -8.03 -0.23 4.05
C PHE A 92 -8.33 -1.39 3.09
N LEU A 93 -7.40 -2.33 2.93
CA LEU A 93 -7.55 -3.49 2.06
C LEU A 93 -8.56 -4.51 2.61
N GLU A 94 -8.58 -4.74 3.93
CA GLU A 94 -9.53 -5.62 4.62
C GLU A 94 -10.97 -5.11 4.50
N GLU A 95 -11.18 -3.83 4.79
CA GLU A 95 -12.47 -3.17 4.61
C GLU A 95 -12.96 -3.30 3.16
N ALA A 96 -12.07 -3.12 2.18
CA ALA A 96 -12.41 -3.26 0.76
C ALA A 96 -12.81 -4.70 0.37
N MET A 97 -12.27 -5.70 1.07
CA MET A 97 -12.62 -7.11 0.86
C MET A 97 -13.89 -7.53 1.60
N GLY A 98 -14.41 -6.71 2.51
CA GLY A 98 -15.57 -7.04 3.34
C GLY A 98 -15.23 -8.04 4.46
N LYS A 99 -13.95 -8.13 4.85
CA LYS A 99 -13.54 -8.91 6.02
C LYS A 99 -13.70 -8.02 7.26
N LYS A 100 -14.56 -8.45 8.19
CA LYS A 100 -14.66 -7.88 9.54
C LYS A 100 -13.78 -8.68 10.49
#